data_AF-A0A958MQ12-F1
#
_entry.id   AF-A0A958MQ12-F1
#
_cell.length_a   1.000
_cell.length_b   1.000
_cell.length_c   1.000
_cell.angle_alpha   90.00
_cell.angle_beta   90.00
_cell.angle_gamma   90.00
#
_symmetry.space_group_name_H-M   'P 1'
#
loop_
_entity.id
_entity.type
_entity.pdbx_description
1 polymer ?
#
loop_
_entity_poly.entity_id
_entity_poly.type
_entity_poly.pdbx_seq_one_letter_code
_entity_poly.pdbx_strand_id
1 'polypeptide(L)'
;MTHHAIVVTTFDKRTIDQLREVAIDLFDKRLVTEIIETVVNGYYTFLIGPDGSKEGWAQSDEGDEARDKFIEFIHALDYEDGSSPVDFAEVQYGEESGYNKLLRSDSDERHGEEK
;
A
#
# COMPACT_ATOMS: atom_id res chain seq x y z
N MET A 1 -16.99 -10.30 2.50
CA MET A 1 -16.39 -9.20 3.28
C MET A 1 -15.15 -8.83 2.53
N THR A 2 -15.08 -7.62 2.00
CA THR A 2 -13.98 -7.22 1.14
C THR A 2 -12.80 -6.80 2.00
N HIS A 3 -11.61 -7.31 1.70
CA HIS A 3 -10.37 -6.96 2.38
C HIS A 3 -9.50 -6.13 1.45
N HIS A 4 -9.01 -4.99 1.93
CA HIS A 4 -8.07 -4.12 1.24
C HIS A 4 -6.74 -4.13 2.00
N ALA A 5 -5.64 -4.49 1.34
CA ALA A 5 -4.31 -4.49 1.94
C ALA A 5 -3.31 -3.83 1.01
N ILE A 6 -2.23 -3.29 1.57
CA ILE A 6 -1.14 -2.67 0.80
C ILE A 6 0.18 -3.37 1.14
N VAL A 7 0.95 -3.72 0.11
CA VAL A 7 2.34 -4.17 0.24
C VAL A 7 3.24 -3.07 -0.30
N VAL A 8 4.31 -2.75 0.43
CA VAL A 8 5.25 -1.67 0.09
C VAL A 8 6.66 -2.20 0.12
N THR A 9 7.46 -1.93 -0.92
CA THR A 9 8.86 -2.35 -1.02
C THR A 9 9.73 -1.22 -1.57
N THR A 10 10.92 -1.04 -1.01
CA THR A 10 11.95 -0.14 -1.56
C THR A 10 13.36 -0.63 -1.19
N PHE A 11 14.38 -0.18 -1.93
CA PHE A 11 15.78 -0.44 -1.60
C PHE A 11 16.34 0.55 -0.57
N ASP A 12 15.68 1.70 -0.34
CA ASP A 12 16.19 2.73 0.56
C ASP A 12 15.64 2.56 1.99
N LYS A 13 16.55 2.33 2.94
CA LYS A 13 16.20 2.13 4.36
C LYS A 13 15.49 3.34 4.96
N ARG A 14 15.89 4.55 4.59
CA ARG A 14 15.30 5.78 5.14
C ARG A 14 13.87 5.96 4.63
N THR A 15 13.67 5.73 3.34
CA THR A 15 12.36 5.78 2.71
C THR A 15 11.40 4.76 3.33
N ILE A 16 11.80 3.50 3.53
CA ILE A 16 10.91 2.51 4.15
C ILE A 16 10.55 2.85 5.60
N ASP A 17 11.48 3.44 6.37
CA ASP A 17 11.22 3.89 7.74
C ASP A 17 10.19 5.01 7.76
N GLN A 18 10.36 6.02 6.90
CA GLN A 18 9.43 7.13 6.76
C GLN A 18 8.05 6.67 6.30
N LEU A 19 7.98 5.79 5.31
CA LEU A 19 6.72 5.20 4.83
C LEU A 19 6.00 4.46 5.95
N ARG A 20 6.73 3.68 6.75
CA ARG A 20 6.12 2.96 7.86
C ARG A 20 5.63 3.88 8.97
N GLU A 21 6.35 4.96 9.28
CA GLU A 21 5.91 5.97 10.24
C GLU A 21 4.59 6.61 9.80
N VAL A 22 4.52 7.06 8.54
CA VAL A 22 3.28 7.62 7.96
C VAL A 22 2.15 6.59 7.96
N ALA A 23 2.43 5.32 7.64
CA ALA A 23 1.43 4.27 7.74
C ALA A 23 0.92 4.08 9.18
N ILE A 24 1.77 4.13 10.18
CA ILE A 24 1.35 4.00 11.59
C ILE A 24 0.53 5.22 12.06
N ASP A 25 0.75 6.39 11.48
CA ASP A 25 -0.04 7.58 11.80
C ASP A 25 -1.41 7.58 11.12
N LEU A 26 -1.50 7.04 9.89
CA LEU A 26 -2.74 6.95 9.12
C LEU A 26 -3.60 5.74 9.49
N PHE A 27 -2.97 4.63 9.88
CA PHE A 27 -3.63 3.36 10.19
C PHE A 27 -3.40 2.97 11.65
N ASP A 28 -4.25 2.09 12.18
CA ASP A 28 -3.94 1.48 13.48
C ASP A 28 -2.63 0.70 13.39
N LYS A 29 -1.67 0.98 14.30
CA LYS A 29 -0.37 0.29 14.35
C LYS A 29 -0.47 -1.24 14.29
N ARG A 30 -1.56 -1.83 14.79
CA ARG A 30 -1.78 -3.29 14.76
C ARG A 30 -1.95 -3.84 13.34
N LEU A 31 -2.27 -3.00 12.37
CA LEU A 31 -2.40 -3.34 10.96
C LEU A 31 -1.09 -3.21 10.18
N VAL A 32 -0.09 -2.51 10.74
CA VAL A 32 1.18 -2.25 10.07
C VAL A 32 2.24 -3.23 10.60
N THR A 33 2.76 -4.08 9.73
CA THR A 33 3.79 -5.06 10.15
C THR A 33 5.10 -4.37 10.49
N GLU A 34 6.01 -5.07 11.17
CA GLU A 34 7.41 -4.66 11.21
C GLU A 34 8.02 -4.69 9.80
N ILE A 35 9.15 -3.98 9.63
CA ILE A 35 9.90 -3.98 8.37
C ILE A 35 10.64 -5.32 8.25
N ILE A 36 10.46 -5.95 7.10
CA ILE A 36 11.11 -7.20 6.71
C ILE A 36 12.24 -6.83 5.76
N GLU A 37 13.47 -7.18 6.11
CA GLU A 37 14.62 -7.10 5.20
C GLU A 37 14.65 -8.35 4.32
N THR A 38 14.79 -8.16 3.01
CA THR A 38 14.83 -9.25 2.04
C THR A 38 16.13 -10.04 2.15
N VAL A 39 16.05 -11.33 1.81
CA VAL A 39 17.21 -12.25 1.91
C VAL A 39 18.29 -11.93 0.88
N VAL A 40 17.93 -11.28 -0.24
CA VAL A 40 18.82 -11.02 -1.38
C VAL A 40 18.53 -9.61 -1.92
N ASN A 41 19.59 -8.93 -2.38
CA ASN A 41 19.56 -7.59 -2.99
C ASN A 41 19.22 -6.40 -2.06
N GLY A 42 18.94 -6.64 -0.77
CA GLY A 42 18.91 -5.57 0.24
C GLY A 42 17.70 -4.63 0.16
N TYR A 43 16.55 -5.16 -0.25
CA TYR A 43 15.27 -4.45 -0.18
C TYR A 43 14.62 -4.57 1.19
N TYR A 44 13.72 -3.65 1.48
CA TYR A 44 12.91 -3.61 2.69
C TYR A 44 11.43 -3.58 2.33
N THR A 45 10.62 -4.33 3.08
CA THR A 45 9.19 -4.47 2.82
C THR A 45 8.40 -4.35 4.13
N PHE A 46 7.22 -3.74 4.09
CA PHE A 46 6.20 -3.94 5.13
C PHE A 46 4.82 -4.08 4.48
N LEU A 47 3.84 -4.48 5.29
CA LEU A 47 2.46 -4.65 4.86
C LEU A 47 1.53 -3.85 5.76
N ILE A 48 0.47 -3.32 5.14
CA ILE A 48 -0.69 -2.75 5.81
C ILE A 48 -1.82 -3.75 5.60
N GLY A 49 -2.24 -4.40 6.67
CA GLY A 49 -3.34 -5.35 6.67
C GLY A 49 -4.71 -4.68 6.51
N PRO A 50 -5.76 -5.47 6.21
CA PRO A 50 -7.10 -4.94 6.06
C PRO A 50 -7.67 -4.45 7.41
N ASP A 51 -8.44 -3.37 7.34
CA ASP A 51 -9.20 -2.82 8.47
C ASP A 51 -10.28 -3.78 9.01
N GLY A 52 -10.68 -4.78 8.20
CA GLY A 52 -11.68 -5.77 8.56
C GLY A 52 -13.11 -5.23 8.63
N SER A 53 -13.34 -4.04 8.09
CA SER A 53 -14.65 -3.41 8.04
C SER A 53 -15.57 -4.13 7.04
N LYS A 54 -16.87 -4.04 7.27
CA LYS A 54 -17.86 -4.43 6.25
C LYS A 54 -18.17 -3.21 5.40
N GLU A 55 -18.13 -3.38 4.09
CA GLU A 55 -18.56 -2.36 3.12
C GLU A 55 -19.90 -1.71 3.53
N GLY A 56 -19.92 -0.37 3.52
CA GLY A 56 -21.07 0.44 3.95
C GLY A 56 -21.12 0.80 5.44
N TRP A 57 -20.07 0.50 6.20
CA TRP A 57 -19.87 1.01 7.57
C TRP A 57 -18.96 2.23 7.52
N ALA A 58 -19.16 3.21 8.42
CA ALA A 58 -18.35 4.44 8.44
C ALA A 58 -16.84 4.18 8.58
N GLN A 59 -16.46 3.10 9.26
CA GLN A 59 -15.07 2.65 9.40
C GLN A 59 -14.45 2.16 8.08
N SER A 60 -15.28 1.84 7.07
CA SER A 60 -14.83 1.54 5.71
C SER A 60 -14.34 2.81 5.02
N ASP A 61 -15.10 3.91 5.14
CA ASP A 61 -14.76 5.20 4.54
C ASP A 61 -13.46 5.77 5.13
N GLU A 62 -13.24 5.59 6.44
CA GLU A 62 -11.98 5.96 7.11
C GLU A 62 -10.78 5.15 6.56
N GLY A 63 -11.00 3.86 6.27
CA GLY A 63 -9.99 2.99 5.66
C GLY A 63 -9.63 3.41 4.24
N ASP A 64 -10.63 3.77 3.43
CA ASP A 64 -10.43 4.29 2.07
C ASP A 64 -9.64 5.61 2.11
N GLU A 65 -10.04 6.56 2.95
CA GLU A 65 -9.36 7.85 3.07
C GLU A 65 -7.89 7.68 3.53
N ALA A 66 -7.63 6.75 4.45
CA ALA A 66 -6.27 6.46 4.89
C ALA A 66 -5.41 5.85 3.77
N ARG A 67 -5.97 4.94 2.95
CA ARG A 67 -5.27 4.36 1.78
C ARG A 67 -4.97 5.42 0.73
N ASP A 68 -5.92 6.30 0.44
CA ASP A 68 -5.72 7.40 -0.52
C ASP A 68 -4.60 8.33 -0.07
N LYS A 69 -4.63 8.80 1.18
CA LYS A 69 -3.56 9.65 1.74
C LYS A 69 -2.20 8.97 1.73
N PHE A 70 -2.16 7.67 2.02
CA PHE A 70 -0.91 6.92 2.05
C PHE A 70 -0.32 6.77 0.64
N ILE A 71 -1.15 6.49 -0.36
CA ILE A 71 -0.72 6.38 -1.75
C ILE A 71 -0.32 7.75 -2.31
N GLU A 72 -1.07 8.82 -2.01
CA GLU A 72 -0.66 10.20 -2.33
C GLU A 72 0.72 10.53 -1.73
N PHE A 73 0.99 10.08 -0.50
CA PHE A 73 2.29 10.26 0.12
C PHE A 73 3.41 9.47 -0.60
N ILE A 74 3.13 8.25 -1.07
CA ILE A 74 4.08 7.50 -1.91
C ILE A 74 4.41 8.31 -3.18
N HIS A 75 3.40 8.83 -3.87
CA HIS A 75 3.60 9.63 -5.09
C HIS A 75 4.34 10.94 -4.85
N ALA A 76 4.22 11.52 -3.65
CA ALA A 76 5.01 12.70 -3.28
C ALA A 76 6.52 12.42 -3.20
N LEU A 77 6.94 11.15 -3.18
CA LEU A 77 8.33 10.71 -3.22
C LEU A 77 8.83 10.43 -4.65
N ASP A 78 7.97 10.52 -5.66
CA ASP A 78 8.35 10.30 -7.05
C ASP A 78 9.40 11.32 -7.50
N TYR A 79 10.32 10.85 -8.33
CA TYR A 79 11.37 11.69 -8.90
C TYR A 79 10.82 12.59 -10.01
N GLU A 80 11.54 13.67 -10.32
CA GLU A 80 11.14 14.63 -11.37
C GLU A 80 11.00 13.99 -12.77
N ASP A 81 11.65 12.85 -13.01
CA ASP A 81 11.57 12.10 -14.25
C ASP A 81 10.35 11.15 -14.32
N GLY A 82 9.51 11.14 -13.29
CA GLY A 82 8.32 10.30 -13.17
C GLY A 82 8.60 8.85 -12.73
N SER A 83 9.85 8.51 -12.41
CA SER A 83 10.16 7.23 -11.77
C SER A 83 9.89 7.29 -10.27
N SER A 84 9.56 6.15 -9.67
CA SER A 84 9.31 6.06 -8.22
C SER A 84 10.43 5.30 -7.51
N PRO A 85 10.87 5.74 -6.32
CA PRO A 85 11.74 4.94 -5.46
C PRO A 85 11.03 3.80 -4.74
N VAL A 86 9.70 3.70 -4.88
CA VAL A 86 8.85 2.79 -4.12
C VAL A 86 8.04 1.91 -5.08
N ASP A 87 8.05 0.61 -4.82
CA ASP A 87 7.15 -0.33 -5.45
C ASP A 87 6.03 -0.67 -4.46
N PHE A 88 4.78 -0.67 -4.91
CA PHE A 88 3.63 -0.96 -4.05
C PHE A 88 2.49 -1.65 -4.81
N ALA A 89 1.68 -2.38 -4.05
CA ALA A 89 0.47 -3.00 -4.57
C ALA A 89 -0.65 -2.91 -3.54
N GLU A 90 -1.77 -2.29 -3.91
CA GLU A 90 -3.03 -2.39 -3.19
C GLU A 90 -3.85 -3.57 -3.74
N VAL A 91 -4.16 -4.52 -2.87
CA VAL A 91 -4.90 -5.73 -3.22
C VAL A 91 -6.24 -5.79 -2.52
N GLN A 92 -7.23 -6.26 -3.27
CA GLN A 92 -8.57 -6.56 -2.80
C GLN A 92 -8.82 -8.07 -2.82
N TYR A 93 -9.31 -8.66 -1.73
CA TYR A 93 -9.63 -10.09 -1.66
C TYR A 93 -10.77 -10.42 -0.66
N GLY A 94 -11.31 -11.64 -0.70
CA GLY A 94 -12.33 -12.12 0.26
C GLY A 94 -13.79 -11.81 -0.07
N GLU A 95 -14.07 -11.38 -1.30
CA GLU A 95 -15.42 -11.08 -1.78
C GLU A 95 -16.32 -12.34 -1.82
N GLU A 96 -17.61 -12.19 -1.53
CA GLU A 96 -18.62 -13.25 -1.72
C GLU A 96 -18.90 -13.50 -3.22
N SER A 97 -18.51 -12.55 -4.09
CA SER A 97 -18.61 -12.62 -5.56
C SER A 97 -17.52 -13.45 -6.25
N GLY A 98 -16.46 -13.83 -5.53
CA GLY A 98 -15.48 -14.83 -5.99
C GLY A 98 -14.23 -14.33 -6.71
N TYR A 99 -13.89 -13.03 -6.68
CA TYR A 99 -12.69 -12.51 -7.36
C TYR A 99 -11.77 -11.68 -6.45
N ASN A 100 -10.47 -11.76 -6.71
CA ASN A 100 -9.44 -10.90 -6.10
C ASN A 100 -8.95 -9.90 -7.15
N LYS A 101 -8.54 -8.70 -6.73
CA LYS A 101 -8.13 -7.62 -7.64
C LYS A 101 -6.84 -6.95 -7.17
N LEU A 102 -6.03 -6.49 -8.12
CA LEU A 102 -5.04 -5.45 -7.92
C LEU A 102 -5.74 -4.13 -8.23
N LEU A 103 -5.80 -3.21 -7.26
CA LEU A 103 -6.55 -1.96 -7.39
C LEU A 103 -5.68 -0.81 -7.89
N ARG A 104 -4.50 -0.67 -7.25
CA ARG A 104 -3.47 0.32 -7.56
C ARG A 104 -2.11 -0.32 -7.39
N SER A 105 -1.16 0.06 -8.23
CA SER A 105 0.23 -0.37 -8.10
C SER A 105 1.17 0.66 -8.69
N ASP A 106 2.44 0.54 -8.35
CA ASP A 106 3.51 1.36 -8.92
C ASP A 106 3.65 1.18 -10.44
N SER A 107 3.14 0.07 -10.99
CA SER A 107 3.28 -0.29 -12.40
C SER A 107 2.09 0.09 -13.28
N ASP A 108 0.87 0.10 -12.72
CA ASP A 108 -0.35 0.52 -13.43
C ASP A 108 -0.28 2.00 -13.85
N GLU A 109 0.54 2.80 -13.17
CA GLU A 109 0.70 4.24 -13.42
C GLU A 109 1.91 4.59 -14.29
N ARG A 110 2.91 3.69 -14.41
CA ARG A 110 4.06 3.83 -15.31
C ARG A 110 3.74 3.40 -16.75
N HIS A 111 2.71 2.59 -16.93
CA HIS A 111 2.23 2.13 -18.22
C HIS A 111 0.80 2.61 -18.44
N GLY A 112 0.65 3.84 -18.93
CA GLY A 112 -0.61 4.27 -19.51
C GLY A 112 -1.05 3.26 -20.58
N GLU A 113 -2.06 2.46 -20.24
CA GLU A 113 -2.75 1.50 -21.09
C GLU A 113 -1.86 0.57 -21.94
N GLU A 114 -1.53 -0.61 -21.44
CA GLU A 114 -1.62 -1.80 -22.28
C GLU A 114 -2.72 -2.72 -21.74
N LYS A 115 -3.74 -2.91 -22.58
CA LYS A 115 -5.02 -3.57 -22.33
C LYS A 115 -4.94 -5.03 -21.90
#